data_AF-A0A7Y3C048-F1
#
_entry.id   AF-A0A7Y3C048-F1
#
_cell.length_a   1.000
_cell.length_b   1.000
_cell.length_c   1.000
_cell.angle_alpha   90.00
_cell.angle_beta   90.00
_cell.angle_gamma   90.00
#
_symmetry.space_group_name_H-M   'P 1'
#
loop_
_entity.id
_entity.type
_entity.pdbx_description
1 polymer ?
#
loop_
_entity_poly.entity_id
_entity_poly.type
_entity_poly.pdbx_seq_one_letter_code
_entity_poly.pdbx_strand_id
1 'polypeptide(L)'
;MATDRTLLEGLIDYAGVFPPARHSLEKAVDLYRSAKAGPDGWVLGPFLCLASQLPALGRLVAADETMATGVVLDIPIDQVARSVDQIELKVDSGRFDYGPVSARAPVVYAESREPQSLDFLESIKIARDRGLDVRAKIRTGGESAEAFPDVDTVAAFLIACIADGIPFKATAGLHHPFRHSSGVEGATEFGFVNLLAATRAALVDPSVLVDALTASHAGDFDISTASWMGTGTHIEAGTVRSYLRSFGSCSFDEPAGYLRDLGMLA
;
A
#
# COMPACT_ATOMS: atom_id res chain seq x y z
N MET A 1 8.16 23.78 -5.91
CA MET A 1 8.61 22.85 -6.96
C MET A 1 7.39 22.02 -7.35
N ALA A 2 7.19 21.72 -8.63
CA ALA A 2 6.10 20.82 -9.02
C ALA A 2 6.42 19.43 -8.43
N THR A 3 5.49 18.86 -7.67
CA THR A 3 5.61 17.50 -7.15
C THR A 3 5.87 16.55 -8.31
N ASP A 4 6.83 15.64 -8.14
CA ASP A 4 7.03 14.58 -9.11
C ASP A 4 5.77 13.71 -9.12
N ARG A 5 4.94 13.89 -10.17
CA ARG A 5 3.67 13.18 -10.34
C ARG A 5 3.87 11.67 -10.19
N THR A 6 5.02 11.14 -10.60
CA THR A 6 5.35 9.71 -10.49
C THR A 6 5.34 9.22 -9.05
N LEU A 7 5.68 10.07 -8.07
CA LEU A 7 5.70 9.69 -6.66
C LEU A 7 4.31 9.41 -6.10
N LEU A 8 3.30 10.17 -6.53
CA LEU A 8 1.94 10.11 -5.98
C LEU A 8 0.95 9.37 -6.89
N GLU A 9 1.27 9.16 -8.16
CA GLU A 9 0.37 8.49 -9.10
C GLU A 9 0.02 7.08 -8.62
N GLY A 10 -1.30 6.82 -8.54
CA GLY A 10 -1.86 5.55 -8.04
C GLY A 10 -1.40 5.16 -6.63
N LEU A 11 -1.00 6.11 -5.78
CA LEU A 11 -0.49 5.84 -4.44
C LEU A 11 -1.55 5.28 -3.49
N ILE A 12 -2.82 5.63 -3.67
CA ILE A 12 -3.92 5.29 -2.74
C ILE A 12 -4.81 4.21 -3.35
N ASP A 13 -4.72 2.97 -2.87
CA ASP A 13 -5.70 1.92 -3.17
C ASP A 13 -6.96 2.19 -2.32
N TYR A 14 -8.13 2.36 -2.96
CA TYR A 14 -9.36 2.73 -2.24
C TYR A 14 -10.06 1.50 -1.66
N ALA A 15 -10.17 1.46 -0.34
CA ALA A 15 -10.65 0.33 0.44
C ALA A 15 -11.94 0.65 1.23
N GLY A 16 -12.84 1.47 0.68
CA GLY A 16 -13.99 2.03 1.40
C GLY A 16 -14.99 1.02 1.97
N VAL A 17 -15.03 -0.21 1.43
CA VAL A 17 -15.88 -1.30 1.96
C VAL A 17 -15.31 -1.95 3.22
N PHE A 18 -14.04 -1.72 3.51
CA PHE A 18 -13.35 -2.29 4.67
C PHE A 18 -13.44 -1.35 5.89
N PRO A 19 -13.22 -1.87 7.11
CA PRO A 19 -13.11 -1.04 8.31
C PRO A 19 -12.02 0.05 8.18
N PRO A 20 -12.19 1.20 8.85
CA PRO A 20 -13.36 1.58 9.67
C PRO A 20 -14.58 2.08 8.87
N ALA A 21 -14.43 2.50 7.60
CA ALA A 21 -15.51 3.13 6.84
C ALA A 21 -16.73 2.23 6.60
N ARG A 22 -16.49 0.94 6.27
CA ARG A 22 -17.52 -0.11 6.08
C ARG A 22 -18.69 0.35 5.19
N HIS A 23 -18.39 1.09 4.12
CA HIS A 23 -19.44 1.53 3.19
C HIS A 23 -20.08 0.33 2.50
N SER A 24 -21.36 0.46 2.11
CA SER A 24 -21.95 -0.49 1.18
C SER A 24 -21.18 -0.46 -0.14
N LEU A 25 -21.23 -1.55 -0.90
CA LEU A 25 -20.51 -1.64 -2.17
C LEU A 25 -20.93 -0.52 -3.13
N GLU A 26 -22.23 -0.21 -3.20
CA GLU A 26 -22.80 0.87 -4.01
C GLU A 26 -22.22 2.23 -3.62
N LYS A 27 -22.27 2.55 -2.31
CA LYS A 27 -21.73 3.82 -1.80
C LYS A 27 -20.23 3.94 -2.06
N ALA A 28 -19.47 2.86 -1.86
CA ALA A 28 -18.04 2.85 -2.10
C ALA A 28 -17.71 3.09 -3.58
N VAL A 29 -18.47 2.47 -4.51
CA VAL A 29 -18.30 2.69 -5.96
C VAL A 29 -18.60 4.14 -6.33
N ASP A 30 -19.65 4.74 -5.79
CA ASP A 30 -20.00 6.14 -6.08
C ASP A 30 -18.90 7.10 -5.58
N LEU A 31 -18.38 6.87 -4.38
CA LEU A 31 -17.26 7.65 -3.83
C LEU A 31 -15.99 7.47 -4.67
N TYR A 32 -15.67 6.25 -5.09
CA TYR A 32 -14.53 5.97 -5.96
C TYR A 32 -14.64 6.71 -7.29
N ARG A 33 -15.80 6.65 -7.96
CA ARG A 33 -16.05 7.37 -9.22
C ARG A 33 -15.92 8.88 -9.05
N SER A 34 -16.52 9.43 -8.00
CA SER A 34 -16.42 10.87 -7.70
C SER A 34 -14.97 11.29 -7.49
N ALA A 35 -14.21 10.53 -6.69
CA ALA A 35 -12.79 10.78 -6.47
C ALA A 35 -11.97 10.66 -7.76
N LYS A 36 -12.24 9.64 -8.59
CA LYS A 36 -11.52 9.40 -9.84
C LYS A 36 -11.77 10.47 -10.90
N ALA A 37 -12.97 11.03 -10.95
CA ALA A 37 -13.34 12.13 -11.84
C ALA A 37 -12.85 13.50 -11.36
N GLY A 38 -12.43 13.61 -10.10
CA GLY A 38 -11.90 14.84 -9.50
C GLY A 38 -10.49 15.21 -9.99
N PRO A 39 -10.02 16.43 -9.67
CA PRO A 39 -8.70 16.93 -10.11
C PRO A 39 -7.52 16.06 -9.63
N ASP A 40 -7.67 15.42 -8.47
CA ASP A 40 -6.65 14.58 -7.85
C ASP A 40 -6.84 13.07 -8.13
N GLY A 41 -7.78 12.70 -9.01
CA GLY A 41 -8.11 11.30 -9.30
C GLY A 41 -6.94 10.48 -9.87
N TRP A 42 -5.84 11.12 -10.26
CA TRP A 42 -4.60 10.47 -10.69
C TRP A 42 -3.79 9.86 -9.54
N VAL A 43 -4.00 10.31 -8.30
CA VAL A 43 -3.39 9.70 -7.09
C VAL A 43 -4.11 8.39 -6.71
N LEU A 44 -5.35 8.22 -7.19
CA LEU A 44 -6.19 7.09 -6.86
C LEU A 44 -5.81 5.85 -7.68
N GLY A 45 -5.43 4.80 -6.96
CA GLY A 45 -5.19 3.44 -7.44
C GLY A 45 -6.49 2.62 -7.60
N PRO A 46 -6.41 1.29 -7.55
CA PRO A 46 -7.57 0.41 -7.73
C PRO A 46 -8.61 0.52 -6.60
N PHE A 47 -9.86 0.19 -6.94
CA PHE A 47 -10.93 -0.09 -6.01
C PHE A 47 -10.75 -1.47 -5.38
N LEU A 48 -10.70 -1.56 -4.05
CA LEU A 48 -10.56 -2.80 -3.30
C LEU A 48 -11.90 -3.30 -2.77
N CYS A 49 -12.21 -4.57 -2.99
CA CYS A 49 -13.35 -5.25 -2.38
C CYS A 49 -13.02 -6.69 -1.97
N LEU A 50 -13.95 -7.39 -1.34
CA LEU A 50 -13.81 -8.84 -1.14
C LEU A 50 -13.95 -9.57 -2.48
N ALA A 51 -13.25 -10.68 -2.66
CA ALA A 51 -13.35 -11.49 -3.88
C ALA A 51 -14.78 -12.02 -4.10
N SER A 52 -15.50 -12.38 -3.03
CA SER A 52 -16.91 -12.77 -3.07
C SER A 52 -17.85 -11.66 -3.57
N GLN A 53 -17.43 -10.39 -3.54
CA GLN A 53 -18.24 -9.25 -3.98
C GLN A 53 -18.13 -8.99 -5.49
N LEU A 54 -17.22 -9.63 -6.21
CA LEU A 54 -17.03 -9.43 -7.66
C LEU A 54 -18.33 -9.55 -8.49
N PRO A 55 -19.21 -10.55 -8.28
CA PRO A 55 -20.47 -10.62 -9.04
C PRO A 55 -21.40 -9.44 -8.77
N ALA A 56 -21.39 -8.88 -7.55
CA ALA A 56 -22.17 -7.69 -7.23
C ALA A 56 -21.55 -6.44 -7.84
N LEU A 57 -20.22 -6.30 -7.77
CA LEU A 57 -19.49 -5.20 -8.38
C LEU A 57 -19.73 -5.14 -9.89
N GLY A 58 -19.69 -6.28 -10.58
CA GLY A 58 -19.96 -6.37 -12.02
C GLY A 58 -21.39 -5.99 -12.43
N ARG A 59 -22.34 -5.89 -11.49
CA ARG A 59 -23.69 -5.33 -11.76
C ARG A 59 -23.75 -3.82 -11.57
N LEU A 60 -22.79 -3.23 -10.86
CA LEU A 60 -22.70 -1.80 -10.58
C LEU A 60 -21.84 -1.06 -11.60
N VAL A 61 -20.86 -1.74 -12.19
CA VAL A 61 -19.92 -1.20 -13.20
C VAL A 61 -20.49 -1.45 -14.59
N ALA A 62 -20.57 -0.40 -15.40
CA ALA A 62 -21.04 -0.53 -16.78
C ALA A 62 -20.04 -1.35 -17.62
N ALA A 63 -20.51 -2.02 -18.68
CA ALA A 63 -19.65 -2.89 -19.49
C ALA A 63 -18.52 -2.14 -20.23
N ASP A 64 -18.69 -0.84 -20.47
CA ASP A 64 -17.74 0.07 -21.09
C ASP A 64 -16.92 0.89 -20.09
N GLU A 65 -17.21 0.77 -18.79
CA GLU A 65 -16.49 1.48 -17.74
C GLU A 65 -15.21 0.73 -17.36
N THR A 66 -14.08 1.42 -17.47
CA THR A 66 -12.79 0.90 -16.99
C THR A 66 -12.60 1.27 -15.52
N MET A 67 -12.67 0.27 -14.64
CA MET A 67 -12.40 0.44 -13.22
C MET A 67 -11.34 -0.56 -12.75
N ALA A 68 -10.15 -0.05 -12.42
CA ALA A 68 -9.09 -0.88 -11.87
C ALA A 68 -9.55 -1.48 -10.54
N THR A 69 -9.51 -2.80 -10.42
CA THR A 69 -10.13 -3.55 -9.33
C THR A 69 -9.12 -4.49 -8.68
N GLY A 70 -8.94 -4.34 -7.37
CA GLY A 70 -8.22 -5.29 -6.53
C GLY A 70 -9.17 -6.06 -5.62
N VAL A 71 -8.85 -7.32 -5.33
CA VAL A 71 -9.67 -8.12 -4.42
C VAL A 71 -8.89 -8.65 -3.24
N VAL A 72 -9.48 -8.60 -2.05
CA VAL A 72 -9.02 -9.32 -0.87
C VAL A 72 -9.68 -10.70 -0.87
N LEU A 73 -8.87 -11.76 -0.83
CA LEU A 73 -9.37 -13.13 -0.86
C LEU A 73 -10.16 -13.49 0.40
N ASP A 74 -11.43 -13.84 0.19
CA ASP A 74 -12.33 -14.49 1.14
C ASP A 74 -12.98 -15.76 0.56
N ILE A 75 -12.59 -16.13 -0.66
CA ILE A 75 -12.94 -17.36 -1.38
C ILE A 75 -11.66 -17.99 -1.96
N PRO A 76 -11.68 -19.27 -2.36
CA PRO A 76 -10.55 -19.90 -3.03
C PRO A 76 -10.08 -19.12 -4.26
N ILE A 77 -8.76 -18.99 -4.42
CA ILE A 77 -8.17 -18.15 -5.48
C ILE A 77 -8.54 -18.62 -6.90
N ASP A 78 -8.79 -19.91 -7.09
CA ASP A 78 -9.21 -20.50 -8.37
C ASP A 78 -10.64 -20.12 -8.77
N GLN A 79 -11.43 -19.57 -7.84
CA GLN A 79 -12.77 -19.04 -8.08
C GLN A 79 -12.77 -17.54 -8.40
N VAL A 80 -11.62 -16.86 -8.29
CA VAL A 80 -11.51 -15.42 -8.56
C VAL A 80 -11.48 -15.17 -10.05
N ALA A 81 -12.27 -14.19 -10.50
CA ALA A 81 -12.30 -13.79 -11.90
C ALA A 81 -10.91 -13.32 -12.37
N ARG A 82 -10.48 -13.76 -13.56
CA ARG A 82 -9.17 -13.40 -14.13
C ARG A 82 -9.05 -11.93 -14.55
N SER A 83 -10.14 -11.19 -14.55
CA SER A 83 -10.21 -9.79 -14.99
C SER A 83 -9.87 -8.78 -13.90
N VAL A 84 -9.51 -9.21 -12.69
CA VAL A 84 -9.05 -8.30 -11.62
C VAL A 84 -7.60 -7.89 -11.86
N ASP A 85 -7.23 -6.68 -11.48
CA ASP A 85 -5.88 -6.13 -11.66
C ASP A 85 -4.92 -6.61 -10.58
N GLN A 86 -5.43 -6.93 -9.38
CA GLN A 86 -4.64 -7.45 -8.29
C GLN A 86 -5.44 -8.31 -7.31
N ILE A 87 -4.74 -9.23 -6.65
CA ILE A 87 -5.27 -10.09 -5.59
C ILE A 87 -4.46 -9.86 -4.32
N GLU A 88 -5.13 -9.68 -3.19
CA GLU A 88 -4.53 -9.65 -1.87
C GLU A 88 -4.91 -10.90 -1.09
N LEU A 89 -3.93 -11.60 -0.54
CA LEU A 89 -4.16 -12.82 0.23
C LEU A 89 -3.42 -12.77 1.55
N LYS A 90 -4.03 -13.41 2.56
CA LYS A 90 -3.44 -13.57 3.88
C LYS A 90 -2.77 -14.94 3.99
N VAL A 91 -1.57 -14.95 4.55
CA VAL A 91 -0.74 -16.15 4.76
C VAL A 91 -0.65 -16.43 6.24
N ASP A 92 -1.04 -17.64 6.64
CA ASP A 92 -1.07 -18.07 8.05
C ASP A 92 0.21 -18.75 8.51
N SER A 93 0.91 -19.45 7.62
CA SER A 93 2.04 -20.33 7.95
C SER A 93 3.40 -19.62 8.02
N GLY A 94 3.41 -18.28 7.95
CA GLY A 94 4.64 -17.50 7.75
C GLY A 94 5.37 -17.80 6.44
N ARG A 95 4.81 -18.64 5.55
CA ARG A 95 5.36 -18.98 4.23
C ARG A 95 4.26 -18.94 3.19
N PHE A 96 4.49 -18.21 2.12
CA PHE A 96 3.56 -18.09 1.01
C PHE A 96 3.51 -19.40 0.21
N ASP A 97 2.36 -20.07 0.24
CA ASP A 97 2.06 -21.17 -0.68
C ASP A 97 1.65 -20.61 -2.04
N TYR A 98 2.55 -20.72 -3.00
CA TYR A 98 2.34 -20.28 -4.36
C TYR A 98 1.67 -21.35 -5.25
N GLY A 99 1.42 -22.57 -4.76
CA GLY A 99 0.74 -23.63 -5.53
C GLY A 99 -0.61 -23.22 -6.11
N PRO A 100 -1.44 -22.45 -5.37
CA PRO A 100 -2.68 -21.89 -5.89
C PRO A 100 -2.52 -20.74 -6.91
N VAL A 101 -1.33 -20.12 -7.00
CA VAL A 101 -1.05 -19.02 -7.94
C VAL A 101 -0.47 -19.57 -9.23
N SER A 102 -1.18 -19.35 -10.34
CA SER A 102 -0.67 -19.67 -11.68
C SER A 102 0.09 -18.47 -12.28
N ALA A 103 1.00 -18.71 -13.23
CA ALA A 103 1.67 -17.64 -13.99
C ALA A 103 0.72 -16.74 -14.80
N ARG A 104 -0.57 -17.06 -14.86
CA ARG A 104 -1.63 -16.24 -15.47
C ARG A 104 -2.47 -15.47 -14.44
N ALA A 105 -2.12 -15.54 -13.17
CA ALA A 105 -2.74 -14.70 -12.16
C ALA A 105 -2.32 -13.24 -12.39
N PRO A 106 -3.19 -12.28 -12.07
CA PRO A 106 -2.79 -10.88 -11.96
C PRO A 106 -1.75 -10.72 -10.83
N VAL A 107 -1.35 -9.48 -10.55
CA VAL A 107 -0.43 -9.17 -9.45
C VAL A 107 -0.99 -9.71 -8.13
N VAL A 108 -0.18 -10.45 -7.39
CA VAL A 108 -0.55 -10.98 -6.08
C VAL A 108 0.20 -10.25 -4.98
N TYR A 109 -0.51 -9.71 -4.00
CA TYR A 109 0.05 -9.13 -2.78
C TYR A 109 -0.20 -10.06 -1.59
N ALA A 110 0.85 -10.68 -1.06
CA ALA A 110 0.76 -11.54 0.11
C ALA A 110 0.97 -10.73 1.41
N GLU A 111 0.11 -10.93 2.40
CA GLU A 111 0.19 -10.36 3.74
C GLU A 111 0.33 -11.49 4.77
N SER A 112 1.38 -11.49 5.59
CA SER A 112 1.50 -12.44 6.70
C SER A 112 0.54 -12.07 7.84
N ARG A 113 -0.17 -13.05 8.42
CA ARG A 113 -0.95 -12.87 9.67
C ARG A 113 -0.06 -12.93 10.91
N GLU A 114 1.09 -13.58 10.82
CA GLU A 114 2.13 -13.55 11.84
C GLU A 114 3.03 -12.33 11.63
N PRO A 115 3.78 -11.86 12.66
CA PRO A 115 4.81 -10.85 12.49
C PRO A 115 5.66 -11.18 11.27
N GLN A 116 5.88 -10.17 10.42
CA GLN A 116 6.55 -10.41 9.15
C GLN A 116 7.94 -10.98 9.39
N SER A 117 8.16 -12.21 8.93
CA SER A 117 9.42 -12.91 9.07
C SER A 117 10.24 -12.84 7.78
N LEU A 118 11.54 -13.03 7.90
CA LEU A 118 12.40 -13.17 6.72
C LEU A 118 12.02 -14.43 5.91
N ASP A 119 11.56 -15.50 6.57
CA ASP A 119 11.03 -16.71 5.93
C ASP A 119 9.84 -16.41 5.01
N PHE A 120 8.97 -15.49 5.41
CA PHE A 120 7.85 -15.03 4.60
C PHE A 120 8.34 -14.34 3.33
N LEU A 121 9.27 -13.39 3.46
CA LEU A 121 9.83 -12.69 2.30
C LEU A 121 10.64 -13.62 1.38
N GLU A 122 11.37 -14.58 1.96
CA GLU A 122 12.08 -15.62 1.21
C GLU A 122 11.08 -16.45 0.36
N SER A 123 9.92 -16.81 0.91
CA SER A 123 8.90 -17.54 0.15
C SER A 123 8.33 -16.73 -1.02
N ILE A 124 8.20 -15.40 -0.87
CA ILE A 124 7.83 -14.50 -1.97
C ILE A 124 8.92 -14.47 -3.03
N LYS A 125 10.18 -14.31 -2.63
CA LYS A 125 11.33 -14.34 -3.55
C LYS A 125 11.35 -15.63 -4.38
N ILE A 126 11.19 -16.78 -3.74
CA ILE A 126 11.12 -18.09 -4.42
C ILE A 126 9.97 -18.13 -5.44
N ALA A 127 8.79 -17.60 -5.09
CA ALA A 127 7.66 -17.55 -6.01
C ALA A 127 7.97 -16.67 -7.24
N ARG A 128 8.69 -15.56 -7.04
CA ARG A 128 9.10 -14.65 -8.12
C ARG A 128 10.19 -15.21 -9.01
N ASP A 129 11.16 -15.92 -8.45
CA ASP A 129 12.21 -16.61 -9.21
C ASP A 129 11.62 -17.69 -10.13
N ARG A 130 10.39 -18.14 -9.85
CA ARG A 130 9.59 -19.04 -10.70
C ARG A 130 8.72 -18.31 -11.74
N GLY A 131 8.83 -16.99 -11.84
CA GLY A 131 8.13 -16.16 -12.82
C GLY A 131 6.72 -15.70 -12.40
N LEU A 132 6.35 -15.82 -11.12
CA LEU A 132 5.07 -15.29 -10.62
C LEU A 132 5.22 -13.82 -10.22
N ASP A 133 4.22 -12.97 -10.51
CA ASP A 133 4.18 -11.57 -10.03
C ASP A 133 3.58 -11.51 -8.62
N VAL A 134 4.37 -11.97 -7.64
CA VAL A 134 4.04 -11.94 -6.21
C VAL A 134 4.83 -10.83 -5.54
N ARG A 135 4.15 -10.04 -4.73
CA ARG A 135 4.64 -8.85 -4.02
C ARG A 135 4.28 -8.96 -2.55
N ALA A 136 5.01 -8.23 -1.72
CA ALA A 136 4.74 -8.23 -0.29
C ALA A 136 3.67 -7.19 0.09
N LYS A 137 2.96 -7.43 1.17
CA LYS A 137 2.03 -6.49 1.77
C LYS A 137 2.27 -6.43 3.27
N ILE A 138 2.51 -5.23 3.78
CA ILE A 138 2.72 -4.97 5.20
C ILE A 138 1.51 -4.31 5.82
N ARG A 139 1.10 -4.81 6.99
CA ARG A 139 0.14 -4.16 7.86
C ARG A 139 0.87 -3.19 8.78
N THR A 140 0.40 -1.96 8.86
CA THR A 140 0.99 -0.89 9.68
C THR A 140 0.06 -0.36 10.77
N GLY A 141 -1.11 -0.98 10.94
CA GLY A 141 -2.05 -0.65 12.00
C GLY A 141 -3.30 -1.54 12.03
N GLY A 142 -4.21 -1.23 12.94
CA GLY A 142 -5.49 -1.93 13.10
C GLY A 142 -6.26 -1.50 14.35
N GLU A 143 -7.25 -2.30 14.74
CA GLU A 143 -8.12 -2.02 15.90
C GLU A 143 -7.49 -2.45 17.24
N SER A 144 -6.34 -3.15 17.25
CA SER A 144 -5.63 -3.59 18.46
C SER A 144 -4.16 -3.18 18.43
N ALA A 145 -3.52 -3.09 19.61
CA ALA A 145 -2.12 -2.65 19.72
C ALA A 145 -1.14 -3.57 18.96
N GLU A 146 -1.43 -4.88 18.90
CA GLU A 146 -0.62 -5.88 18.20
C GLU A 146 -0.66 -5.73 16.68
N ALA A 147 -1.63 -4.98 16.15
CA ALA A 147 -1.72 -4.69 14.72
C ALA A 147 -0.75 -3.58 14.27
N PHE A 148 -0.12 -2.87 15.20
CA PHE A 148 0.87 -1.83 14.93
C PHE A 148 2.28 -2.44 15.07
N PRO A 149 2.98 -2.72 13.96
CA PRO A 149 4.36 -3.18 14.04
C PRO A 149 5.25 -2.08 14.65
N ASP A 150 6.30 -2.50 15.35
CA ASP A 150 7.32 -1.56 15.79
C ASP A 150 8.18 -1.06 14.61
N VAL A 151 8.97 -0.03 14.88
CA VAL A 151 9.82 0.63 13.87
C VAL A 151 10.83 -0.33 13.27
N ASP A 152 11.42 -1.19 14.10
CA ASP A 152 12.45 -2.15 13.68
C ASP A 152 11.86 -3.21 12.74
N THR A 153 10.63 -3.66 12.98
CA THR A 153 9.89 -4.58 12.11
C THR A 153 9.66 -3.97 10.74
N VAL A 154 9.17 -2.72 10.68
CA VAL A 154 8.96 -2.03 9.41
C VAL A 154 10.29 -1.78 8.70
N ALA A 155 11.33 -1.37 9.43
CA ALA A 155 12.67 -1.16 8.87
C ALA A 155 13.26 -2.43 8.26
N ALA A 156 13.22 -3.55 9.00
CA ALA A 156 13.69 -4.84 8.53
C ALA A 156 12.93 -5.31 7.29
N PHE A 157 11.61 -5.11 7.24
CA PHE A 157 10.80 -5.41 6.07
C PHE A 157 11.22 -4.60 4.83
N LEU A 158 11.40 -3.28 4.98
CA LEU A 158 11.81 -2.41 3.87
C LEU A 158 13.18 -2.81 3.33
N ILE A 159 14.15 -3.05 4.23
CA ILE A 159 15.50 -3.46 3.86
C ILE A 159 15.47 -4.80 3.12
N ALA A 160 14.76 -5.80 3.65
CA ALA A 160 14.67 -7.12 3.04
C ALA A 160 13.97 -7.07 1.66
N CYS A 161 12.88 -6.31 1.55
CA CYS A 161 12.20 -6.11 0.28
C CYS A 161 13.13 -5.46 -0.76
N ILE A 162 13.90 -4.46 -0.37
CA ILE A 162 14.83 -3.78 -1.27
C ILE A 162 15.98 -4.68 -1.69
N ALA A 163 16.59 -5.40 -0.74
CA ALA A 163 17.68 -6.34 -0.98
C ALA A 163 17.29 -7.47 -1.94
N ASP A 164 16.07 -7.98 -1.83
CA ASP A 164 15.56 -9.07 -2.68
C ASP A 164 14.76 -8.59 -3.90
N GLY A 165 14.69 -7.28 -4.15
CA GLY A 165 13.98 -6.73 -5.30
C GLY A 165 12.46 -6.94 -5.24
N ILE A 166 11.86 -7.06 -4.04
CA ILE A 166 10.44 -7.31 -3.77
C ILE A 166 9.66 -5.99 -3.65
N PRO A 167 8.82 -5.61 -4.65
CA PRO A 167 7.86 -4.54 -4.45
C PRO A 167 6.86 -4.91 -3.37
N PHE A 168 6.34 -3.89 -2.72
CA PHE A 168 5.38 -4.04 -1.66
C PHE A 168 4.33 -2.94 -1.67
N LYS A 169 3.29 -3.17 -0.88
CA LYS A 169 2.34 -2.12 -0.49
C LYS A 169 2.06 -2.20 1.00
N ALA A 170 1.47 -1.14 1.53
CA ALA A 170 1.11 -1.08 2.93
C ALA A 170 -0.42 -1.02 3.13
N THR A 171 -0.90 -1.31 4.34
CA THR A 171 -2.32 -1.27 4.67
C THR A 171 -2.52 -0.95 6.14
N ALA A 172 -3.63 -0.27 6.44
CA ALA A 172 -4.07 0.16 7.76
C ALA A 172 -3.15 1.16 8.46
N GLY A 173 -3.73 2.18 9.11
CA GLY A 173 -3.00 3.17 9.90
C GLY A 173 -2.18 4.19 9.09
N LEU A 174 -2.52 4.41 7.80
CA LEU A 174 -1.80 5.32 6.89
C LEU A 174 -2.69 6.47 6.39
N HIS A 175 -3.50 7.01 7.29
CA HIS A 175 -4.42 8.12 6.98
C HIS A 175 -3.70 9.48 7.01
N HIS A 176 -2.57 9.56 7.71
CA HIS A 176 -1.81 10.79 7.94
C HIS A 176 -0.46 10.76 7.21
N PRO A 177 0.10 11.93 6.84
CA PRO A 177 1.36 12.00 6.12
C PRO A 177 2.56 11.63 7.00
N PHE A 178 2.53 12.00 8.28
CA PHE A 178 3.64 11.84 9.22
C PHE A 178 3.24 11.01 10.43
N ARG A 179 4.27 10.57 11.17
CA ARG A 179 4.11 9.74 12.35
C ARG A 179 3.32 10.46 13.45
N HIS A 180 2.32 9.78 14.00
CA HIS A 180 1.41 10.36 14.99
C HIS A 180 0.83 9.28 15.92
N SER A 181 0.19 9.69 17.02
CA SER A 181 -0.47 8.75 17.94
C SER A 181 -1.76 8.20 17.34
N SER A 182 -1.96 6.88 17.40
CA SER A 182 -3.04 6.18 16.68
C SER A 182 -4.42 6.22 17.37
N GLY A 183 -4.53 6.87 18.53
CA GLY A 183 -5.72 6.82 19.38
C GLY A 183 -5.94 5.47 20.09
N VAL A 184 -5.26 4.40 19.67
CA VAL A 184 -5.14 3.14 20.41
C VAL A 184 -4.05 3.31 21.48
N GLU A 185 -4.38 2.97 22.73
CA GLU A 185 -3.46 3.15 23.86
C GLU A 185 -2.14 2.41 23.62
N GLY A 186 -1.02 3.14 23.74
CA GLY A 186 0.33 2.59 23.54
C GLY A 186 0.75 2.39 22.09
N ALA A 187 -0.09 2.73 21.10
CA ALA A 187 0.23 2.56 19.69
C ALA A 187 0.51 3.91 18.97
N THR A 188 1.39 3.84 17.98
CA THR A 188 1.79 4.97 17.12
C THR A 188 1.65 4.53 15.67
N GLU A 189 1.07 5.40 14.84
CA GLU A 189 0.91 5.17 13.41
C GLU A 189 2.05 5.77 12.62
N PHE A 190 2.53 5.04 11.62
CA PHE A 190 3.41 5.59 10.60
C PHE A 190 2.61 6.50 9.66
N GLY A 191 3.28 7.48 9.06
CA GLY A 191 2.68 8.25 7.98
C GLY A 191 3.01 7.69 6.60
N PHE A 192 2.17 7.98 5.60
CA PHE A 192 2.45 7.56 4.23
C PHE A 192 3.67 8.28 3.61
N VAL A 193 4.00 9.51 4.06
CA VAL A 193 5.25 10.18 3.69
C VAL A 193 6.45 9.53 4.39
N ASN A 194 6.30 9.09 5.65
CA ASN A 194 7.35 8.32 6.33
C ASN A 194 7.72 7.06 5.54
N LEU A 195 6.72 6.32 5.03
CA LEU A 195 6.99 5.10 4.25
C LEU A 195 7.69 5.41 2.92
N LEU A 196 7.25 6.45 2.19
CA LEU A 196 7.94 6.90 0.97
C LEU A 196 9.40 7.28 1.27
N ALA A 197 9.63 8.06 2.32
CA ALA A 197 10.96 8.51 2.70
C ALA A 197 11.86 7.41 3.24
N ALA A 198 11.31 6.47 4.02
CA ALA A 198 12.03 5.30 4.51
C ALA A 198 12.38 4.32 3.38
N THR A 199 11.49 4.16 2.39
CA THR A 199 11.77 3.37 1.18
C THR A 199 12.92 3.99 0.40
N ARG A 200 12.90 5.32 0.21
CA ARG A 200 14.02 6.04 -0.40
C ARG A 200 15.30 5.87 0.43
N ALA A 201 15.22 6.00 1.75
CA ALA A 201 16.37 5.84 2.64
C ALA A 201 17.00 4.45 2.48
N ALA A 202 16.23 3.36 2.52
CA ALA A 202 16.78 2.01 2.28
C ALA A 202 17.47 1.84 0.92
N LEU A 203 17.09 2.63 -0.10
CA LEU A 203 17.73 2.60 -1.43
C LEU A 203 19.05 3.37 -1.49
N VAL A 204 19.21 4.43 -0.69
CA VAL A 204 20.32 5.40 -0.84
C VAL A 204 21.26 5.45 0.36
N ASP A 205 20.70 5.38 1.56
CA ASP A 205 21.39 5.46 2.84
C ASP A 205 20.51 4.82 3.93
N PRO A 206 20.62 3.51 4.15
CA PRO A 206 19.83 2.82 5.17
C PRO A 206 20.06 3.34 6.60
N SER A 207 21.14 4.09 6.86
CA SER A 207 21.44 4.59 8.21
C SER A 207 20.42 5.62 8.72
N VAL A 208 19.74 6.33 7.81
CA VAL A 208 18.70 7.33 8.15
C VAL A 208 17.28 6.79 8.04
N LEU A 209 17.11 5.49 7.75
CA LEU A 209 15.80 4.90 7.54
C LEU A 209 14.91 4.99 8.77
N VAL A 210 15.45 4.65 9.94
CA VAL A 210 14.73 4.68 11.21
C VAL A 210 14.33 6.12 11.54
N ASP A 211 15.19 7.10 11.28
CA ASP A 211 14.87 8.51 11.48
C ASP A 211 13.72 8.96 10.56
N ALA A 212 13.76 8.56 9.27
CA ALA A 212 12.69 8.83 8.32
C ALA A 212 11.36 8.16 8.73
N LEU A 213 11.38 6.95 9.28
CA LEU A 213 10.20 6.27 9.81
C LEU A 213 9.64 6.96 11.05
N THR A 214 10.51 7.51 11.91
CA THR A 214 10.13 8.01 13.23
C THR A 214 9.81 9.50 13.26
N ALA A 215 10.21 10.26 12.24
CA ALA A 215 9.97 11.70 12.14
C ALA A 215 8.48 12.06 12.04
N SER A 216 8.10 13.13 12.73
CA SER A 216 6.72 13.60 12.86
C SER A 216 6.51 15.03 12.35
N HIS A 217 7.58 15.75 12.00
CA HIS A 217 7.49 17.15 11.56
C HIS A 217 7.64 17.26 10.04
N ALA A 218 6.71 17.99 9.40
CA ALA A 218 6.72 18.18 7.96
C ALA A 218 8.02 18.80 7.43
N GLY A 219 8.65 19.68 8.21
CA GLY A 219 9.90 20.36 7.84
C GLY A 219 11.11 19.43 7.70
N ASP A 220 11.01 18.20 8.21
CA ASP A 220 12.08 17.19 8.08
C ASP A 220 12.06 16.52 6.70
N PHE A 221 11.03 16.76 5.88
CA PHE A 221 10.79 16.09 4.61
C PHE A 221 10.78 17.05 3.42
N ASP A 222 11.42 16.63 2.33
CA ASP A 222 11.06 17.09 0.99
C ASP A 222 10.18 16.02 0.33
N ILE A 223 8.87 16.28 0.35
CA ILE A 223 7.85 15.37 -0.16
C ILE A 223 7.95 15.21 -1.67
N SER A 224 8.43 16.24 -2.39
CA SER A 224 8.52 16.17 -3.86
C SER A 224 9.51 15.11 -4.34
N THR A 225 10.49 14.77 -3.49
CA THR A 225 11.51 13.75 -3.74
C THR A 225 11.41 12.57 -2.79
N ALA A 226 10.42 12.55 -1.90
CA ALA A 226 10.33 11.63 -0.76
C ALA A 226 11.65 11.54 0.03
N SER A 227 12.34 12.66 0.27
CA SER A 227 13.60 12.64 1.02
C SER A 227 13.40 13.13 2.45
N TRP A 228 14.13 12.49 3.38
CA TRP A 228 14.30 12.97 4.74
C TRP A 228 15.63 13.73 4.85
N MET A 229 15.59 14.93 5.44
CA MET A 229 16.74 15.82 5.72
C MET A 229 17.70 16.03 4.54
N GLY A 230 17.20 15.98 3.29
CA GLY A 230 17.99 16.27 2.09
C GLY A 230 19.12 15.27 1.80
N THR A 231 18.98 14.00 2.21
CA THR A 231 19.99 12.95 1.98
C THR A 231 20.49 12.90 0.53
N GLY A 232 21.81 13.03 0.39
CA GLY A 232 22.50 13.67 -0.75
C GLY A 232 22.60 12.90 -2.07
N THR A 233 22.02 11.70 -2.17
CA THR A 233 21.99 10.95 -3.44
C THR A 233 20.64 11.14 -4.13
N HIS A 234 20.66 11.79 -5.29
CA HIS A 234 19.45 11.92 -6.11
C HIS A 234 19.10 10.57 -6.75
N ILE A 235 17.87 10.12 -6.58
CA ILE A 235 17.27 8.99 -7.32
C ILE A 235 15.92 9.42 -7.87
N GLU A 236 15.50 8.80 -8.98
CA GLU A 236 14.20 9.07 -9.59
C GLU A 236 13.05 8.60 -8.69
N ALA A 237 11.93 9.33 -8.65
CA ALA A 237 10.74 8.90 -7.90
C ALA A 237 10.24 7.53 -8.38
N GLY A 238 10.40 7.23 -9.67
CA GLY A 238 10.10 5.93 -10.26
C GLY A 238 10.85 4.78 -9.60
N THR A 239 12.09 4.99 -9.14
CA THR A 239 12.87 3.97 -8.42
C THR A 239 12.24 3.68 -7.06
N VAL A 240 11.88 4.70 -6.28
CA VAL A 240 11.17 4.53 -5.00
C VAL A 240 9.84 3.79 -5.22
N ARG A 241 9.08 4.22 -6.24
CA ARG A 241 7.75 3.68 -6.57
C ARG A 241 7.78 2.32 -7.26
N SER A 242 8.93 1.88 -7.76
CA SER A 242 9.12 0.50 -8.20
C SER A 242 9.03 -0.49 -7.03
N TYR A 243 9.36 -0.03 -5.81
CA TYR A 243 9.27 -0.81 -4.57
C TYR A 243 7.97 -0.54 -3.83
N LEU A 244 7.76 0.67 -3.29
CA LEU A 244 6.50 1.02 -2.62
C LEU A 244 5.44 1.35 -3.67
N ARG A 245 4.54 0.40 -3.92
CA ARG A 245 3.53 0.46 -4.99
C ARG A 245 2.30 1.28 -4.63
N SER A 246 1.80 1.15 -3.40
CA SER A 246 0.64 1.89 -2.91
C SER A 246 0.45 1.66 -1.42
N PHE A 247 -0.57 2.30 -0.85
CA PHE A 247 -1.16 1.88 0.41
C PHE A 247 -2.68 1.85 0.31
N GLY A 248 -3.30 0.93 1.07
CA GLY A 248 -4.76 0.86 1.17
C GLY A 248 -5.31 1.86 2.17
N SER A 249 -6.33 2.62 1.77
CA SER A 249 -7.07 3.54 2.65
C SER A 249 -8.58 3.40 2.47
N CYS A 250 -9.34 3.39 3.56
CA CYS A 250 -10.81 3.40 3.48
C CYS A 250 -11.39 4.77 3.07
N SER A 251 -10.56 5.82 3.06
CA SER A 251 -10.90 7.19 2.67
C SER A 251 -9.90 7.69 1.64
N PHE A 252 -10.38 8.22 0.50
CA PHE A 252 -9.52 8.95 -0.42
C PHE A 252 -9.29 10.38 0.07
N ASP A 253 -10.35 11.02 0.58
CA ASP A 253 -10.35 12.44 0.90
C ASP A 253 -9.42 12.81 2.05
N GLU A 254 -9.22 11.92 3.02
CA GLU A 254 -8.30 12.15 4.14
C GLU A 254 -6.82 12.27 3.69
N PRO A 255 -6.19 11.23 3.09
CA PRO A 255 -4.82 11.34 2.62
C PRO A 255 -4.65 12.38 1.49
N ALA A 256 -5.64 12.51 0.59
CA ALA A 256 -5.61 13.55 -0.43
C ALA A 256 -5.69 14.97 0.17
N GLY A 257 -6.50 15.17 1.20
CA GLY A 257 -6.60 16.43 1.94
C GLY A 257 -5.25 16.83 2.55
N TYR A 258 -4.56 15.90 3.21
CA TYR A 258 -3.22 16.17 3.73
C TYR A 258 -2.21 16.51 2.63
N LEU A 259 -2.28 15.84 1.48
CA LEU A 259 -1.42 16.17 0.34
C LEU A 259 -1.72 17.55 -0.24
N ARG A 260 -2.98 18.02 -0.24
CA ARG A 260 -3.33 19.42 -0.61
C ARG A 260 -2.79 20.42 0.40
N ASP A 261 -2.92 20.15 1.70
CA ASP A 261 -2.38 21.01 2.76
C ASP A 261 -0.85 21.14 2.65
N LEU A 262 -0.19 20.09 2.18
CA LEU A 262 1.25 20.07 1.88
C LEU A 262 1.61 20.69 0.52
N GLY A 263 0.63 21.18 -0.24
CA GLY A 263 0.82 21.81 -1.55
C GLY A 263 1.19 20.84 -2.67
N MET A 264 0.94 19.54 -2.48
CA MET A 264 1.28 18.48 -3.45
C MET A 264 0.14 18.19 -4.44
N LEU A 265 -1.09 18.57 -4.08
CA LEU A 265 -2.33 18.39 -4.86
C LEU A 265 -3.06 19.73 -5.02
N ALA A 266 -4.04 19.76 -5.93
CA ALA A 266 -4.75 20.98 -6.34
C ALA A 266 -5.94 21.34 -5.43
#